data_AF-A0AAD7FX66-F1
#
_entry.id   AF-A0AAD7FX66-F1
#
_cell.length_a   1.000
_cell.length_b   1.000
_cell.length_c   1.000
_cell.angle_alpha   90.00
_cell.angle_beta   90.00
_cell.angle_gamma   90.00
#
_symmetry.space_group_name_H-M   'P 1'
#
loop_
_entity.id
_entity.type
_entity.pdbx_description
1 polymer ?
#
loop_
_entity_poly.entity_id
_entity_poly.type
_entity_poly.pdbx_seq_one_letter_code
_entity_poly.pdbx_strand_id
1 'polypeptide(L)'
;MEPHLPDEILSEILAPALQVTEEAFTSTCGTLPFLSYSESSSAYLLVCKSWLRLSTPLLYHVVFLRFTAQAHALQTPLLGNPALGRFIIKLRVEGGFGRHMLHILGCAVNISDIFLSL
;
A
#
# COMPACT_ATOMS: atom_id res chain seq x y z
N MET A 1 -19.11 3.49 -29.97
CA MET A 1 -18.03 4.05 -29.15
C MET A 1 -18.47 3.81 -27.72
N GLU A 2 -17.93 2.78 -27.07
CA GLU A 2 -18.34 2.47 -25.69
C GLU A 2 -17.96 3.65 -24.77
N PRO A 3 -18.84 4.06 -23.85
CA PRO A 3 -18.54 5.14 -22.93
C PRO A 3 -17.39 4.70 -22.02
N HIS A 4 -16.22 5.32 -22.18
CA HIS A 4 -15.08 5.12 -21.29
C HIS A 4 -15.35 5.86 -19.98
N LEU A 5 -15.37 5.14 -18.86
CA LEU A 5 -15.48 5.74 -17.53
C LEU A 5 -14.28 6.68 -17.30
N PRO A 6 -14.48 7.94 -16.87
CA PRO A 6 -13.37 8.83 -16.54
C PRO A 6 -12.47 8.25 -15.45
N ASP A 7 -11.17 8.53 -15.53
CA ASP A 7 -10.16 8.00 -14.61
C ASP A 7 -10.44 8.44 -13.16
N GLU A 8 -11.00 9.64 -12.96
CA GLU A 8 -11.37 10.18 -11.66
C GLU A 8 -12.46 9.33 -11.01
N ILE A 9 -13.49 8.99 -11.79
CA ILE A 9 -14.62 8.18 -11.29
C ILE A 9 -14.17 6.76 -11.00
N LEU A 10 -13.30 6.20 -11.87
CA LEU A 10 -12.72 4.89 -11.60
C LEU A 10 -11.85 4.90 -10.33
N SER A 11 -11.05 5.95 -10.12
CA SER A 11 -10.26 6.12 -8.91
C SER A 11 -11.13 6.19 -7.65
N GLU A 12 -12.23 6.94 -7.69
CA GLU A 12 -13.19 7.02 -6.58
C GLU A 12 -13.87 5.69 -6.28
N ILE A 13 -14.13 4.86 -7.30
CA ILE A 13 -14.68 3.51 -7.11
C ILE A 13 -13.65 2.58 -6.44
N LEU A 14 -12.37 2.72 -6.80
CA LEU A 14 -11.28 1.87 -6.28
C LEU A 14 -10.82 2.29 -4.88
N ALA A 15 -10.95 3.57 -4.54
CA ALA A 15 -10.46 4.14 -3.28
C ALA A 15 -10.97 3.39 -2.03
N PRO A 16 -12.28 3.12 -1.85
CA PRO A 16 -12.79 2.41 -0.66
C PRO A 16 -12.22 1.00 -0.48
N ALA A 17 -11.79 0.35 -1.56
CA ALA A 17 -11.25 -1.01 -1.51
C ALA A 17 -9.73 -1.04 -1.20
N LEU A 18 -9.01 0.05 -1.44
CA LEU A 18 -7.56 0.11 -1.36
C LEU A 18 -7.04 1.08 -0.29
N GLN A 19 -7.83 2.06 0.11
CA GLN A 19 -7.44 3.03 1.12
C GLN A 19 -7.65 2.50 2.54
N VAL A 20 -6.78 2.95 3.44
CA VAL A 20 -6.84 2.64 4.86
C VAL A 20 -7.20 3.89 5.63
N THR A 21 -8.21 3.80 6.51
CA THR A 21 -8.66 4.92 7.33
C THR A 21 -7.61 5.29 8.39
N GLU A 22 -7.65 6.53 8.88
CA GLU A 22 -6.72 7.00 9.91
C GLU A 22 -6.83 6.19 11.22
N GLU A 23 -8.06 5.85 11.60
CA GLU A 23 -8.34 5.00 12.76
C GLU A 23 -7.74 3.60 12.58
N ALA A 24 -7.83 3.02 11.37
CA ALA A 24 -7.21 1.74 11.06
C ALA A 24 -5.67 1.82 11.06
N PHE A 25 -5.10 2.95 10.60
CA PHE A 25 -3.66 3.19 10.60
C PHE A 25 -3.06 3.30 12.00
N THR A 26 -3.79 3.92 12.94
CA THR A 26 -3.32 4.18 14.32
C THR A 26 -3.79 3.13 15.34
N SER A 27 -4.78 2.30 15.01
CA SER A 27 -5.33 1.31 15.94
C SER A 27 -4.30 0.26 16.35
N THR A 28 -4.10 0.10 17.66
CA THR A 28 -3.28 -0.98 18.26
C THR A 28 -4.13 -2.21 18.60
N CYS A 29 -5.44 -2.18 18.32
CA CYS A 29 -6.35 -3.29 18.62
C CYS A 29 -6.05 -4.50 17.71
N GLY A 30 -5.98 -5.70 18.29
CA GLY A 30 -5.63 -6.94 17.59
C GLY A 30 -6.59 -7.35 16.46
N THR A 31 -7.81 -6.81 16.45
CA THR A 31 -8.77 -6.93 15.34
C THR A 31 -8.50 -5.82 14.32
N LEU A 32 -7.59 -6.10 13.39
CA LEU A 32 -7.29 -5.17 12.32
C LEU A 32 -8.35 -5.30 11.23
N PRO A 33 -8.89 -4.18 10.70
CA PRO A 33 -9.94 -4.20 9.68
C PRO A 33 -9.51 -4.89 8.38
N PHE A 34 -8.21 -5.05 8.15
CA PHE A 34 -7.72 -5.79 6.98
C PHE A 34 -7.80 -7.31 7.11
N LEU A 35 -8.05 -7.86 8.30
CA LEU A 35 -8.30 -9.29 8.48
C LEU A 35 -9.68 -9.72 7.96
N SER A 36 -10.58 -8.77 7.63
CA SER A 36 -11.90 -9.07 7.08
C SER A 36 -12.00 -9.01 5.56
N TYR A 37 -10.92 -8.68 4.84
CA TYR A 37 -10.97 -8.72 3.38
C TYR A 37 -10.94 -10.18 2.90
N SER A 38 -11.97 -10.58 2.18
CA SER A 38 -12.09 -11.92 1.58
C SER A 38 -11.05 -12.16 0.47
N GLU A 39 -10.46 -11.10 -0.07
CA GLU A 39 -9.57 -11.15 -1.23
C GLU A 39 -8.34 -10.24 -1.06
N SER A 40 -7.26 -10.55 -1.77
CA SER A 40 -6.06 -9.70 -1.80
C SER A 40 -6.35 -8.39 -2.53
N SER A 41 -6.00 -7.26 -1.92
CA SER A 41 -6.07 -5.93 -2.56
C SER A 41 -5.21 -5.83 -3.83
N SER A 42 -4.27 -6.76 -4.05
CA SER A 42 -3.51 -6.84 -5.31
C SER A 42 -4.36 -7.29 -6.50
N ALA A 43 -5.54 -7.90 -6.28
CA ALA A 43 -6.41 -8.39 -7.36
C ALA A 43 -6.90 -7.25 -8.27
N TYR A 44 -7.15 -6.07 -7.69
CA TYR A 44 -7.56 -4.86 -8.43
C TYR A 44 -6.52 -4.45 -9.49
N LEU A 45 -5.23 -4.74 -9.27
CA LEU A 45 -4.16 -4.36 -10.20
C LEU A 45 -4.13 -5.23 -11.47
N LEU A 46 -4.83 -6.37 -11.46
CA LEU A 46 -4.77 -7.38 -12.53
C LEU A 46 -5.95 -7.32 -13.51
N VAL A 47 -6.92 -6.42 -13.29
CA VAL A 47 -8.14 -6.33 -14.12
C VAL A 47 -7.83 -5.78 -15.52
N CYS A 48 -7.23 -4.59 -15.59
CA CYS A 48 -6.81 -3.97 -16.84
C CYS A 48 -5.72 -2.90 -16.60
N LYS A 49 -5.13 -2.37 -17.68
CA LYS A 49 -4.06 -1.36 -17.60
C LYS A 49 -4.48 -0.06 -16.89
N SER A 50 -5.73 0.37 -17.06
CA SER A 50 -6.25 1.56 -16.36
C SER A 50 -6.38 1.30 -14.86
N TRP A 51 -6.90 0.13 -14.47
CA TRP A 51 -6.98 -0.27 -13.06
C TRP A 51 -5.60 -0.40 -12.43
N LEU A 52 -4.63 -1.01 -13.12
CA LEU A 52 -3.24 -1.06 -12.66
C LEU A 52 -2.70 0.35 -12.40
N ARG A 53 -2.84 1.27 -13.36
CA ARG A 53 -2.33 2.64 -13.27
C ARG A 53 -2.93 3.41 -12.09
N LEU A 54 -4.25 3.32 -11.91
CA LEU A 54 -4.97 4.07 -10.87
C LEU A 54 -4.88 3.42 -9.49
N SER A 55 -4.86 2.09 -9.42
CA SER A 55 -4.78 1.34 -8.16
C SER A 55 -3.38 1.34 -7.56
N THR A 56 -2.32 1.41 -8.38
CA THR A 56 -0.93 1.37 -7.88
C THR A 56 -0.66 2.45 -6.81
N PRO A 57 -0.94 3.75 -7.04
CA PRO A 57 -0.73 4.75 -6.00
C PRO A 57 -1.62 4.52 -4.78
N LEU A 58 -2.87 4.07 -4.97
CA LEU A 58 -3.79 3.79 -3.87
C LEU A 58 -3.32 2.63 -2.99
N LEU A 59 -2.84 1.54 -3.60
CA LEU A 59 -2.35 0.36 -2.91
C LEU A 59 -1.07 0.64 -2.10
N TYR A 60 -0.16 1.46 -2.64
CA TYR A 60 1.10 1.78 -1.97
C TYR A 60 0.97 2.91 -0.95
N HIS A 61 -0.15 3.63 -0.92
CA HIS A 61 -0.35 4.82 -0.09
C HIS A 61 -0.09 4.56 1.40
N VAL A 62 -0.61 3.45 1.92
CA VAL A 62 -0.45 3.04 3.32
C VAL A 62 0.15 1.63 3.38
N VAL A 63 1.32 1.52 4.00
CA VAL A 63 2.07 0.25 4.12
C VAL A 63 2.11 -0.19 5.57
N PHE A 64 1.76 -1.45 5.82
CA PHE A 64 1.90 -2.11 7.12
C PHE A 64 2.94 -3.22 7.06
N LEU A 65 3.96 -3.13 7.90
CA LEU A 65 5.00 -4.14 8.03
C LEU A 65 4.95 -4.71 9.45
N ARG A 66 4.43 -5.93 9.58
CA ARG A 66 4.30 -6.69 10.83
C ARG A 66 5.15 -7.96 10.83
N PHE A 67 5.48 -8.45 9.64
CA PHE A 67 6.27 -9.66 9.45
C PHE A 67 7.41 -9.43 8.46
N THR A 68 8.53 -10.12 8.66
CA THR A 68 9.68 -10.07 7.76
C THR A 68 9.32 -10.45 6.32
N ALA A 69 8.38 -11.39 6.15
CA ALA A 69 7.87 -11.77 4.83
C ALA A 69 7.20 -10.60 4.10
N GLN A 70 6.49 -9.70 4.81
CA GLN A 70 5.90 -8.49 4.23
C GLN A 70 6.97 -7.49 3.81
N ALA A 71 7.99 -7.28 4.66
CA ALA A 71 9.10 -6.39 4.32
C ALA A 71 9.87 -6.88 3.08
N HIS A 72 10.11 -8.19 2.97
CA HIS A 72 10.70 -8.80 1.77
C HIS A 72 9.79 -8.67 0.54
N ALA A 73 8.48 -8.95 0.69
CA ALA A 73 7.51 -8.84 -0.38
C ALA A 73 7.38 -7.40 -0.91
N LEU A 74 7.50 -6.38 -0.05
CA LEU A 74 7.52 -4.98 -0.46
C LEU A 74 8.86 -4.58 -1.08
N GLN A 75 9.98 -5.07 -0.57
CA GLN A 75 11.29 -4.76 -1.13
C GLN A 75 11.40 -5.24 -2.60
N THR A 76 10.85 -6.40 -2.91
CA THR A 76 10.97 -7.05 -4.23
C THR A 76 10.51 -6.15 -5.39
N PRO A 77 9.29 -5.58 -5.41
CA PRO A 77 8.88 -4.64 -6.46
C PRO A 77 9.65 -3.32 -6.41
N LEU A 78 10.08 -2.85 -5.24
CA LEU A 78 10.89 -1.62 -5.13
C LEU A 78 12.29 -1.78 -5.74
N LEU A 79 12.89 -2.97 -5.69
CA LEU A 79 14.15 -3.27 -6.37
C LEU A 79 14.00 -3.19 -7.90
N GLY A 80 12.88 -3.68 -8.43
CA GLY A 80 12.58 -3.63 -9.87
C GLY A 80 12.16 -2.23 -10.35
N ASN A 81 11.45 -1.48 -9.52
CA ASN A 81 11.00 -0.13 -9.82
C ASN A 81 10.99 0.75 -8.55
N PRO A 82 12.11 1.44 -8.25
CA PRO A 82 12.21 2.30 -7.07
C PRO A 82 11.20 3.45 -7.04
N ALA A 83 10.66 3.86 -8.19
CA ALA A 83 9.68 4.94 -8.26
C ALA A 83 8.35 4.60 -7.55
N LEU A 84 8.04 3.30 -7.39
CA LEU A 84 6.88 2.85 -6.61
C LEU A 84 6.97 3.30 -5.15
N GLY A 85 8.17 3.47 -4.60
CA GLY A 85 8.38 3.95 -3.25
C GLY A 85 7.83 5.37 -3.04
N ARG A 86 7.74 6.19 -4.09
CA ARG A 86 7.22 7.57 -4.02
C ARG A 86 5.73 7.63 -3.69
N PHE A 87 5.01 6.53 -3.87
CA PHE A 87 3.60 6.42 -3.50
C PHE A 87 3.40 6.05 -2.03
N ILE A 88 4.46 5.67 -1.31
CA ILE A 88 4.38 5.36 0.11
C ILE A 88 4.37 6.67 0.89
N ILE A 89 3.20 7.00 1.45
CA ILE A 89 2.97 8.23 2.23
C ILE A 89 2.89 7.90 3.72
N LYS A 90 2.23 6.79 4.07
CA LYS A 90 2.08 6.33 5.44
C LYS A 90 2.73 4.98 5.64
N LEU A 91 3.60 4.87 6.63
CA LEU A 91 4.33 3.64 6.93
C LEU A 91 4.14 3.24 8.40
N ARG A 92 3.58 2.05 8.61
CA ARG A 92 3.49 1.42 9.93
C ARG A 92 4.45 0.25 10.02
N VAL A 93 5.27 0.24 11.06
CA VAL A 93 6.29 -0.77 11.31
C VAL A 93 6.09 -1.33 12.71
N GLU A 94 5.74 -2.62 12.81
CA GLU A 94 5.64 -3.38 14.05
C GLU A 94 6.83 -4.34 14.11
N GLY A 95 7.90 -3.93 14.80
CA GLY A 95 9.17 -4.67 14.89
C GLY A 95 10.31 -4.10 14.03
N GLY A 96 11.37 -4.88 13.84
CA GLY A 96 12.58 -4.47 13.12
C GLY A 96 12.93 -5.40 11.95
N PHE A 97 12.93 -4.88 10.72
CA PHE A 97 13.19 -5.68 9.50
C PHE A 97 14.56 -5.43 8.84
N GLY A 98 15.49 -4.79 9.56
CA GLY A 98 16.90 -4.68 9.17
C GLY A 98 17.13 -4.11 7.76
N ARG A 99 17.87 -4.86 6.93
CA ARG A 99 18.25 -4.43 5.56
C ARG A 99 17.06 -4.16 4.65
N HIS A 100 15.93 -4.85 4.86
CA HIS A 100 14.71 -4.58 4.09
C HIS A 100 14.21 -3.16 4.34
N MET A 101 14.21 -2.71 5.60
CA MET A 101 13.82 -1.33 5.96
C MET A 101 14.75 -0.29 5.36
N LEU A 102 16.05 -0.53 5.39
CA LEU A 102 17.01 0.42 4.80
C LEU A 102 16.71 0.67 3.32
N HIS A 103 16.40 -0.39 2.57
CA HIS A 103 16.02 -0.28 1.17
C HIS A 103 14.66 0.41 0.99
N ILE A 104 13.63 -0.02 1.73
CA ILE A 104 12.28 0.54 1.65
C ILE A 104 12.32 2.05 1.93
N LEU A 105 12.97 2.47 3.01
CA LEU A 105 13.11 3.88 3.38
C LEU A 105 13.93 4.67 2.35
N GLY A 106 14.92 4.06 1.72
CA GLY A 106 15.67 4.67 0.62
C GLY A 106 14.82 4.98 -0.62
N CYS A 107 13.78 4.20 -0.89
CA CYS A 107 12.84 4.45 -1.99
C CYS A 107 11.66 5.33 -1.58
N ALA A 108 11.22 5.25 -0.33
CA ALA A 108 10.02 5.88 0.20
C ALA A 108 10.27 7.32 0.67
N VAL A 109 10.66 8.18 -0.27
CA VAL A 109 11.08 9.57 0.01
C VAL A 109 9.93 10.51 0.38
N ASN A 110 8.68 10.10 0.17
CA ASN A 110 7.49 10.94 0.38
C ASN A 110 6.73 10.59 1.67
N ILE A 111 7.32 9.79 2.56
CA ILE A 111 6.65 9.43 3.81
C ILE A 111 6.39 10.69 4.65
N SER A 112 5.13 10.94 4.97
CA SER A 112 4.70 11.99 5.90
C SER A 112 4.34 11.44 7.27
N ASP A 113 3.83 10.21 7.34
CA ASP A 113 3.32 9.62 8.57
C ASP A 113 4.01 8.28 8.86
N ILE A 114 4.63 8.19 10.04
CA ILE A 114 5.29 6.97 10.51
C ILE A 114 4.69 6.55 11.84
N PHE A 115 4.22 5.30 11.91
CA PHE A 115 3.80 4.66 13.15
C PHE A 115 4.76 3.52 13.50
N LEU A 116 5.40 3.59 14.66
CA LEU A 116 6.34 2.58 15.14
C LEU A 116 5.77 1.92 16.39
N SER A 117 5.73 0.59 16.40
CA SER A 117 5.46 -0.19 17.61
C SER A 117 6.49 -1.31 17.76
N LEU A 118 6.73 -1.69 19.02
CA LEU A 118 7.65 -2.76 19.43
C LEU A 118 6.92 -4.10 19.50
#